data_AF-A0A8H7ZSN6-F1
#
_entry.id   AF-A0A8H7ZSN6-F1
#
_cell.length_a   1.000
_cell.length_b   1.000
_cell.length_c   1.000
_cell.angle_alpha   90.00
_cell.angle_beta   90.00
_cell.angle_gamma   90.00
#
_symmetry.space_group_name_H-M   'P 1'
#
loop_
_entity.id
_entity.type
_entity.pdbx_description
1 polymer ?
#
loop_
_entity_poly.entity_id
_entity_poly.type
_entity_poly.pdbx_seq_one_letter_code
_entity_poly.pdbx_strand_id
1 'polypeptide(L)'
;MMTSNNALIPDQDKDDILTSSPWQWPFALVGLRMCSWADDVIKYYLLGSPAVWWSASTSLIAYLGVTSHLSSVFVFIQLAGHTLDFRRVVTGLLDEWSHFIYVGKTLAAGWLLHYIPFCIMGRVTYLHHYFPALYFSVIMVPFLMDHAASRLQMSDRSRQLMFCTAAAVVFAVFWWFSPIAFGMNFPILQLKGRKWLSTWNIVD
;
A
#
# COMPACT_ATOMS: atom_id res chain seq x y z
N MET A 1 -6.45 27.75 -13.46
CA MET A 1 -6.08 26.38 -13.04
C MET A 1 -4.81 26.39 -12.19
N MET A 2 -3.64 26.72 -12.75
CA MET A 2 -2.38 26.73 -11.98
C MET A 2 -2.35 27.76 -10.84
N THR A 3 -2.81 28.98 -11.09
CA THR A 3 -2.90 30.05 -10.07
C THR A 3 -3.77 29.65 -8.87
N SER A 4 -4.95 29.09 -9.13
CA SER A 4 -5.84 28.58 -8.09
C SER A 4 -5.23 27.41 -7.30
N ASN A 5 -4.45 26.55 -7.97
CA ASN A 5 -3.77 25.42 -7.32
C ASN A 5 -2.65 25.90 -6.40
N ASN A 6 -1.86 26.88 -6.84
CA ASN A 6 -0.79 27.48 -6.06
C ASN A 6 -1.29 28.31 -4.87
N ALA A 7 -2.57 28.68 -4.85
CA ALA A 7 -3.20 29.38 -3.74
C ALA A 7 -3.62 28.45 -2.59
N LEU A 8 -3.55 27.11 -2.77
CA LEU A 8 -3.93 26.11 -1.76
C LEU A 8 -2.77 25.77 -0.80
N ILE A 9 -2.03 26.79 -0.38
CA ILE A 9 -0.98 26.66 0.62
C ILE A 9 -1.66 26.51 1.99
N PRO A 10 -1.24 25.56 2.83
CA PRO A 10 -1.80 25.41 4.17
C PRO A 10 -1.53 26.68 4.99
N ASP A 11 -2.56 27.16 5.68
CA ASP A 11 -2.40 28.19 6.69
C ASP A 11 -1.80 27.54 7.95
N GLN A 12 -0.63 28.00 8.39
CA GLN A 12 0.08 27.43 9.53
C GLN A 12 -0.62 27.71 10.87
N ASP A 13 -1.45 28.75 10.91
CA ASP A 13 -2.18 29.15 12.11
C ASP A 13 -3.55 28.46 12.21
N LYS A 14 -3.90 27.63 11.21
CA LYS A 14 -5.17 26.90 11.15
C LYS A 14 -4.96 25.39 11.29
N ASP A 15 -5.48 24.83 12.36
CA ASP A 15 -5.60 23.38 12.51
C ASP A 15 -6.69 22.82 11.56
N ASP A 16 -6.26 22.21 10.46
CA ASP A 16 -7.14 21.51 9.53
C ASP A 16 -7.16 20.00 9.83
N ILE A 17 -8.14 19.60 10.65
CA ILE A 17 -8.38 18.21 11.08
C ILE A 17 -8.67 17.23 9.93
N LEU A 18 -8.92 17.73 8.71
CA LEU A 18 -9.15 16.89 7.52
C LEU A 18 -7.84 16.62 6.78
N THR A 19 -6.83 17.46 6.95
CA THR A 19 -5.55 17.28 6.25
C THR A 19 -4.76 16.12 6.81
N SER A 20 -3.92 15.55 5.96
CA SER A 20 -3.03 14.44 6.32
C SER A 20 -1.69 14.63 5.64
N SER A 21 -0.64 14.11 6.25
CA SER A 21 0.69 14.13 5.66
C SER A 21 0.96 12.87 4.83
N PRO A 22 1.69 12.98 3.70
CA PRO A 22 1.99 11.84 2.82
C PRO A 22 2.57 10.62 3.52
N TRP A 23 3.48 10.83 4.47
CA TRP A 23 4.14 9.76 5.22
C TRP A 23 3.16 8.91 6.05
N GLN A 24 1.99 9.45 6.42
CA GLN A 24 0.97 8.73 7.18
C GLN A 24 0.23 7.71 6.34
N TRP A 25 0.18 7.92 5.01
CA TRP A 25 -0.69 7.16 4.14
C TRP A 25 -0.26 5.71 4.03
N PRO A 26 1.00 5.33 3.71
CA PRO A 26 1.37 3.91 3.57
C PRO A 26 1.06 3.06 4.81
N PHE A 27 1.04 3.65 6.00
CA PHE A 27 0.81 2.93 7.25
C PHE A 27 -0.65 2.96 7.71
N ALA A 28 -1.54 3.60 6.94
CA ALA A 28 -2.94 3.81 7.28
C ALA A 28 -3.12 4.46 8.68
N LEU A 29 -2.25 5.42 9.04
CA LEU A 29 -2.30 6.02 10.39
C LEU A 29 -3.50 6.95 10.58
N VAL A 30 -4.03 7.49 9.49
CA VAL A 30 -5.11 8.47 9.54
C VAL A 30 -6.32 7.92 8.80
N GLY A 31 -7.49 8.21 9.33
CA GLY A 31 -8.75 8.15 8.59
C GLY A 31 -9.39 9.54 8.59
N LEU A 32 -10.42 9.71 7.78
CA LEU A 32 -11.02 11.02 7.53
C LEU A 32 -12.53 11.01 7.74
N ARG A 33 -12.99 12.03 8.47
CA ARG A 33 -14.40 12.30 8.71
C ARG A 33 -15.03 12.96 7.48
N MET A 34 -15.86 12.25 6.71
CA MET A 34 -16.34 12.73 5.41
C MET A 34 -17.56 13.66 5.49
N CYS A 35 -18.21 13.73 6.65
CA CYS A 35 -19.45 14.48 6.87
C CYS A 35 -19.53 14.98 8.32
N SER A 36 -20.69 15.49 8.74
CA SER A 36 -20.95 15.85 10.13
C SER A 36 -20.93 14.61 11.04
N TRP A 37 -20.48 14.80 12.28
CA TRP A 37 -20.53 13.78 13.35
C TRP A 37 -21.73 13.96 14.29
N ALA A 38 -22.71 14.81 13.92
CA ALA A 38 -23.96 14.98 14.66
C ALA A 38 -24.81 13.69 14.69
N ASP A 39 -25.60 13.51 15.74
CA ASP A 39 -26.34 12.26 16.00
C ASP A 39 -27.45 11.97 14.97
N ASP A 40 -27.99 13.01 14.32
CA ASP A 40 -29.07 12.96 13.34
C ASP A 40 -28.59 12.70 11.90
N VAL A 41 -27.29 12.55 11.69
CA VAL A 41 -26.68 12.35 10.37
C VAL A 41 -26.13 10.93 10.22
N ILE A 42 -26.33 10.34 9.03
CA ILE A 42 -25.64 9.11 8.62
C ILE A 42 -24.17 9.44 8.39
N LYS A 43 -23.29 8.81 9.17
CA LYS A 43 -21.86 9.13 9.18
C LYS A 43 -21.09 8.23 8.22
N TYR A 44 -20.11 8.80 7.52
CA TYR A 44 -19.19 8.09 6.62
C TYR A 44 -17.76 8.39 7.02
N TYR A 45 -16.94 7.34 7.19
CA TYR A 45 -15.55 7.49 7.58
C TYR A 45 -14.65 6.85 6.54
N LEU A 46 -13.77 7.66 5.97
CA LEU A 46 -12.79 7.20 5.00
C LEU A 46 -11.61 6.57 5.73
N LEU A 47 -11.51 5.24 5.65
CA LEU A 47 -10.39 4.48 6.16
C LEU A 47 -10.00 3.40 5.16
N GLY A 48 -8.70 3.22 4.99
CA GLY A 48 -8.17 2.07 4.27
C GLY A 48 -8.51 0.75 4.94
N SER A 49 -8.97 -0.25 4.19
CA SER A 49 -9.08 -1.63 4.72
C SER A 49 -7.70 -2.08 5.23
N PRO A 50 -7.51 -2.35 6.53
CA PRO A 50 -6.18 -2.62 7.07
C PRO A 50 -5.52 -3.85 6.43
N ALA A 51 -6.30 -4.86 6.08
CA ALA A 51 -5.81 -6.05 5.37
C ALA A 51 -5.20 -5.70 4.01
N VAL A 52 -5.90 -4.87 3.23
CA VAL A 52 -5.43 -4.44 1.90
C VAL A 52 -4.26 -3.48 2.05
N TRP A 53 -4.38 -2.50 2.94
CA TRP A 53 -3.44 -1.39 3.03
C TRP A 53 -2.09 -1.83 3.60
N TRP A 54 -2.08 -2.62 4.67
CA TRP A 54 -0.85 -3.10 5.27
C TRP A 54 -0.18 -4.15 4.39
N SER A 55 -0.94 -5.08 3.77
CA SER A 55 -0.34 -6.02 2.82
C SER A 55 0.26 -5.31 1.60
N ALA A 56 -0.41 -4.28 1.07
CA ALA A 56 0.10 -3.46 -0.02
C ALA A 56 1.42 -2.76 0.36
N SER A 57 1.49 -2.13 1.52
CA SER A 57 2.72 -1.48 1.99
C SER A 57 3.85 -2.47 2.29
N THR A 58 3.53 -3.60 2.93
CA THR A 58 4.49 -4.69 3.15
C THR A 58 4.99 -5.26 1.82
N SER A 59 4.17 -5.34 0.78
CA SER A 59 4.57 -5.86 -0.53
C SER A 59 5.65 -5.00 -1.18
N LEU A 60 5.60 -3.67 -1.03
CA LEU A 60 6.64 -2.78 -1.54
C LEU A 60 7.97 -3.03 -0.84
N ILE A 61 7.95 -3.19 0.48
CA ILE A 61 9.13 -3.49 1.29
C ILE A 61 9.68 -4.87 0.90
N ALA A 62 8.82 -5.87 0.74
CA ALA A 62 9.21 -7.22 0.34
C ALA A 62 9.84 -7.22 -1.06
N TYR A 63 9.27 -6.51 -2.03
CA TYR A 63 9.84 -6.38 -3.36
C TYR A 63 11.23 -5.70 -3.33
N LEU A 64 11.38 -4.62 -2.56
CA LEU A 64 12.67 -3.97 -2.35
C LEU A 64 13.68 -4.91 -1.67
N GLY A 65 13.25 -5.72 -0.71
CA GLY A 65 14.08 -6.72 -0.06
C GLY A 65 14.58 -7.79 -1.03
N VAL A 66 13.69 -8.36 -1.84
CA VAL A 66 14.04 -9.37 -2.85
C VAL A 66 15.00 -8.79 -3.89
N THR A 67 14.68 -7.62 -4.45
CA THR A 67 15.51 -7.01 -5.50
C THR A 67 16.85 -6.51 -5.00
N SER A 68 16.93 -5.99 -3.77
CA SER A 68 18.20 -5.60 -3.15
C SER A 68 19.07 -6.82 -2.90
N HIS A 69 18.51 -7.91 -2.35
CA HIS A 69 19.23 -9.17 -2.19
C HIS A 69 19.77 -9.71 -3.53
N LEU A 70 18.95 -9.75 -4.59
CA LEU A 70 19.40 -10.18 -5.93
C LEU A 70 20.55 -9.31 -6.45
N SER A 71 20.46 -8.00 -6.26
CA SER A 71 21.51 -7.06 -6.68
C SER A 71 22.81 -7.27 -5.90
N SER A 72 22.72 -7.53 -4.59
CA SER A 72 23.88 -7.87 -3.75
C SER A 72 24.54 -9.18 -4.17
N VAL A 73 23.74 -10.21 -4.46
CA VAL A 73 24.24 -11.49 -5.01
C VAL A 73 24.94 -11.27 -6.35
N PHE A 74 24.34 -10.48 -7.24
CA PHE A 74 24.94 -10.15 -8.53
C PHE A 74 26.30 -9.46 -8.36
N VAL A 75 26.38 -8.42 -7.50
CA VAL A 75 27.64 -7.71 -7.23
C VAL A 75 28.68 -8.64 -6.63
N PHE A 76 28.30 -9.50 -5.68
CA PHE A 76 29.20 -10.46 -5.06
C PHE A 76 29.78 -11.44 -6.10
N ILE A 77 28.95 -11.99 -6.98
CA ILE A 77 29.41 -12.91 -8.04
C ILE A 77 30.39 -12.20 -8.99
N GLN A 78 30.13 -10.94 -9.35
CA GLN A 78 31.02 -10.17 -10.23
C GLN A 78 32.38 -9.87 -9.59
N LEU A 79 32.41 -9.61 -8.27
CA LEU A 79 33.64 -9.43 -7.51
C LEU A 79 34.42 -10.74 -7.31
N ALA A 80 33.72 -11.88 -7.30
CA ALA A 80 34.30 -13.20 -7.04
C ALA A 80 35.01 -13.86 -8.24
N GLY A 81 34.83 -13.39 -9.48
CA GLY A 81 35.64 -13.92 -10.59
C GLY A 81 35.26 -13.48 -12.02
N HIS A 82 36.28 -13.28 -12.86
CA HIS A 82 36.19 -12.89 -14.28
C HIS A 82 36.37 -14.06 -15.27
N THR A 83 35.82 -15.25 -15.00
CA THR A 83 35.84 -16.36 -15.98
C THR A 83 34.56 -16.39 -16.83
N LEU A 84 34.63 -17.00 -18.02
CA LEU A 84 33.49 -17.11 -18.94
C LEU A 84 32.31 -17.91 -18.36
N ASP A 85 32.59 -18.87 -17.48
CA ASP A 85 31.55 -19.64 -16.78
C ASP A 85 30.78 -18.77 -15.77
N PHE A 86 31.43 -17.81 -15.11
CA PHE A 86 30.73 -16.85 -14.22
C PHE A 86 29.77 -15.97 -14.99
N ARG A 87 30.16 -15.47 -16.18
CA ARG A 87 29.25 -14.68 -17.02
C ARG A 87 28.01 -15.47 -17.42
N ARG A 88 28.14 -16.76 -17.75
CA ARG A 88 26.99 -17.62 -18.06
C ARG A 88 26.04 -17.80 -16.88
N VAL A 89 26.57 -18.04 -15.68
CA VAL A 89 25.76 -18.15 -14.45
C VAL A 89 25.00 -16.85 -14.18
N VAL A 90 25.67 -15.71 -14.31
CA VAL A 90 25.06 -14.39 -14.12
C VAL A 90 23.97 -14.11 -15.16
N THR A 91 24.23 -14.37 -16.44
CA THR A 91 23.24 -14.17 -17.50
C THR A 91 22.03 -15.08 -17.32
N GLY A 92 22.23 -16.35 -16.93
CA GLY A 92 21.13 -17.27 -16.64
C GLY A 92 20.25 -16.79 -15.47
N LEU A 93 20.86 -16.31 -14.38
CA LEU A 93 20.14 -15.71 -13.26
C LEU A 93 19.36 -14.46 -13.71
N LEU A 94 19.97 -13.58 -14.50
CA LEU A 94 19.25 -12.39 -14.98
C LEU A 94 18.05 -12.74 -15.86
N ASP A 95 18.18 -13.78 -16.69
CA ASP A 95 17.11 -14.22 -17.59
C ASP A 95 15.93 -14.80 -16.79
N GLU A 96 16.21 -15.66 -15.80
CA GLU A 96 15.19 -16.21 -14.89
C GLU A 96 14.41 -15.14 -14.12
N TRP A 97 15.10 -14.07 -13.70
CA TRP A 97 14.50 -13.00 -12.88
C TRP A 97 14.02 -11.80 -13.71
N SER A 98 14.24 -11.81 -15.02
CA SER A 98 13.96 -10.68 -15.92
C SER A 98 12.50 -10.23 -15.86
N HIS A 99 11.56 -11.19 -15.96
CA HIS A 99 10.13 -10.92 -15.89
C HIS A 99 9.73 -10.38 -14.50
N PHE A 100 10.22 -10.98 -13.43
CA PHE A 100 9.95 -10.52 -12.07
C PHE A 100 10.43 -9.08 -11.85
N ILE A 101 11.65 -8.78 -12.27
CA ILE A 101 12.25 -7.45 -12.16
C ILE A 101 11.48 -6.44 -13.02
N TYR A 102 11.07 -6.80 -14.23
CA TYR A 102 10.34 -5.91 -15.13
C TYR A 102 8.97 -5.52 -14.58
N VAL A 103 8.15 -6.51 -14.21
CA VAL A 103 6.80 -6.28 -13.68
C VAL A 103 6.87 -5.54 -12.35
N GLY A 104 7.72 -6.00 -11.43
CA GLY A 104 7.89 -5.36 -10.13
C GLY A 104 8.41 -3.93 -10.24
N LYS A 105 9.37 -3.64 -11.15
CA LYS A 105 9.84 -2.26 -11.39
C LYS A 105 8.71 -1.39 -11.95
N THR A 106 7.89 -1.93 -12.84
CA THR A 106 6.74 -1.19 -13.41
C THR A 106 5.76 -0.79 -12.31
N LEU A 107 5.41 -1.74 -11.43
CA LEU A 107 4.51 -1.47 -10.30
C LEU A 107 5.13 -0.50 -9.28
N ALA A 108 6.40 -0.70 -8.91
CA ALA A 108 7.10 0.18 -7.99
C ALA A 108 7.27 1.59 -8.55
N ALA A 109 7.59 1.73 -9.84
CA ALA A 109 7.67 3.02 -10.53
C ALA A 109 6.30 3.70 -10.57
N GLY A 110 5.24 2.94 -10.89
CA GLY A 110 3.86 3.44 -10.83
C GLY A 110 3.51 3.99 -9.45
N TRP A 111 3.84 3.26 -8.38
CA TRP A 111 3.67 3.73 -7.01
C TRP A 111 4.47 5.00 -6.72
N LEU A 112 5.77 5.02 -7.06
CA LEU A 112 6.67 6.16 -6.80
C LEU A 112 6.21 7.43 -7.52
N LEU A 113 5.85 7.32 -8.81
CA LEU A 113 5.42 8.46 -9.62
C LEU A 113 4.11 9.07 -9.12
N HIS A 114 3.23 8.26 -8.51
CA HIS A 114 1.99 8.75 -7.92
C HIS A 114 2.12 9.15 -6.45
N TYR A 115 3.21 8.81 -5.76
CA TYR A 115 3.42 9.10 -4.34
C TYR A 115 4.39 10.26 -4.10
N ILE A 116 5.56 10.25 -4.74
CA ILE A 116 6.63 11.24 -4.53
C ILE A 116 6.16 12.68 -4.72
N PRO A 117 5.34 13.03 -5.73
CA PRO A 117 4.92 14.41 -5.90
C PRO A 117 4.26 14.99 -4.64
N PHE A 118 3.49 14.18 -3.91
CA PHE A 118 2.85 14.61 -2.68
C PHE A 118 3.84 14.84 -1.53
N CYS A 119 4.96 14.10 -1.49
CA CYS A 119 6.01 14.28 -0.47
C CYS A 119 6.78 15.61 -0.62
N ILE A 120 6.79 16.19 -1.81
CA ILE A 120 7.53 17.44 -2.12
C ILE A 120 6.61 18.65 -2.33
N MET A 121 5.30 18.42 -2.41
CA MET A 121 4.31 19.47 -2.63
C MET A 121 4.07 20.30 -1.36
N GLY A 122 4.19 21.62 -1.45
CA GLY A 122 3.90 22.57 -0.37
C GLY A 122 2.43 22.99 -0.26
N ARG A 123 1.49 22.08 -0.54
CA ARG A 123 0.04 22.35 -0.52
C ARG A 123 -0.69 21.37 0.39
N VAL A 124 -1.94 21.68 0.73
CA VAL A 124 -2.79 20.77 1.52
C VAL A 124 -2.93 19.42 0.82
N THR A 125 -2.84 18.34 1.60
CA THR A 125 -3.01 16.97 1.09
C THR A 125 -3.93 16.16 1.99
N TYR A 126 -4.62 15.19 1.37
CA TYR A 126 -5.66 14.38 1.96
C TYR A 126 -5.41 12.91 1.65
N LEU A 127 -5.93 12.02 2.49
CA LEU A 127 -5.73 10.57 2.38
C LEU A 127 -6.09 10.01 0.99
N HIS A 128 -7.14 10.54 0.35
CA HIS A 128 -7.59 10.08 -0.96
C HIS A 128 -6.58 10.34 -2.09
N HIS A 129 -5.64 11.28 -1.92
CA HIS A 129 -4.54 11.47 -2.86
C HIS A 129 -3.63 10.24 -2.98
N TYR A 130 -3.60 9.37 -1.96
CA TYR A 130 -2.82 8.15 -2.00
C TYR A 130 -3.41 7.04 -2.87
N PHE A 131 -4.72 7.09 -3.20
CA PHE A 131 -5.40 5.98 -3.87
C PHE A 131 -4.77 5.55 -5.21
N PRO A 132 -4.32 6.47 -6.08
CA PRO A 132 -3.62 6.08 -7.31
C PRO A 132 -2.31 5.32 -7.04
N ALA A 133 -1.54 5.73 -6.03
CA ALA A 133 -0.32 5.01 -5.64
C ALA A 133 -0.68 3.65 -5.03
N LEU A 134 -1.64 3.61 -4.11
CA LEU A 134 -2.14 2.39 -3.47
C LEU A 134 -2.55 1.32 -4.48
N TYR A 135 -3.15 1.70 -5.62
CA TYR A 135 -3.54 0.76 -6.67
C TYR A 135 -2.36 -0.11 -7.15
N PHE A 136 -1.20 0.49 -7.38
CA PHE A 136 0.00 -0.24 -7.81
C PHE A 136 0.53 -1.18 -6.73
N SER A 137 0.51 -0.77 -5.47
CA SER A 137 0.95 -1.64 -4.36
C SER A 137 -0.05 -2.74 -4.04
N VAL A 138 -1.34 -2.56 -4.30
CA VAL A 138 -2.34 -3.62 -4.22
C VAL A 138 -2.09 -4.70 -5.27
N ILE A 139 -1.73 -4.33 -6.50
CA ILE A 139 -1.37 -5.30 -7.56
C ILE A 139 -0.04 -6.02 -7.25
N MET A 140 0.88 -5.34 -6.56
CA MET A 140 2.15 -5.95 -6.13
C MET A 140 1.94 -7.16 -5.20
N VAL A 141 0.87 -7.16 -4.38
CA VAL A 141 0.58 -8.26 -3.44
C VAL A 141 0.42 -9.62 -4.14
N PRO A 142 -0.57 -9.84 -5.03
CA PRO A 142 -0.73 -11.12 -5.72
C PRO A 142 0.46 -11.45 -6.61
N PHE A 143 1.12 -10.45 -7.21
CA PHE A 143 2.34 -10.67 -7.99
C PHE A 143 3.47 -11.30 -7.16
N LEU A 144 3.72 -10.78 -5.95
CA LEU A 144 4.71 -11.37 -5.04
C LEU A 144 4.28 -12.72 -4.48
N MET A 145 3.00 -12.88 -4.15
CA MET A 145 2.47 -14.17 -3.71
C MET A 145 2.66 -15.25 -4.78
N ASP A 146 2.40 -14.91 -6.04
CA ASP A 146 2.55 -15.82 -7.16
C ASP A 146 4.00 -16.22 -7.40
N HIS A 147 4.88 -15.23 -7.36
CA HIS A 147 6.31 -15.46 -7.46
C HIS A 147 6.80 -16.34 -6.31
N ALA A 148 6.41 -16.05 -5.07
CA ALA A 148 6.77 -16.84 -3.89
C ALA A 148 6.27 -18.29 -4.01
N ALA A 149 5.02 -18.50 -4.43
CA ALA A 149 4.47 -19.84 -4.63
C ALA A 149 5.24 -20.64 -5.69
N SER A 150 5.67 -19.98 -6.77
CA SER A 150 6.49 -20.58 -7.82
C SER A 150 7.89 -20.95 -7.30
N ARG A 151 8.55 -20.06 -6.54
CA ARG A 151 9.88 -20.31 -5.96
C ARG A 151 9.87 -21.40 -4.89
N LEU A 152 8.78 -21.50 -4.12
CA LEU A 152 8.57 -22.55 -3.12
C LEU A 152 8.05 -23.86 -3.73
N GLN A 153 7.88 -23.93 -5.05
CA GLN A 153 7.37 -25.11 -5.77
C GLN A 153 6.06 -25.63 -5.17
N MET A 154 5.17 -24.72 -4.78
CA MET A 154 3.90 -25.06 -4.16
C MET A 154 3.03 -25.85 -5.14
N SER A 155 2.33 -26.87 -4.63
CA SER A 155 1.29 -27.57 -5.41
C SER A 155 0.17 -26.61 -5.82
N ASP A 156 -0.54 -26.91 -6.90
CA ASP A 156 -1.68 -26.10 -7.37
C ASP A 156 -2.74 -25.91 -6.27
N ARG A 157 -3.00 -26.96 -5.49
CA ARG A 157 -3.94 -26.91 -4.36
C ARG A 157 -3.45 -25.93 -3.28
N SER A 158 -2.16 -25.97 -2.95
CA SER A 158 -1.57 -25.07 -1.95
C SER A 158 -1.58 -23.61 -2.43
N ARG A 159 -1.27 -23.38 -3.72
CA ARG A 159 -1.33 -22.04 -4.34
C ARG A 159 -2.76 -21.50 -4.34
N GLN A 160 -3.74 -22.32 -4.74
CA GLN A 160 -5.16 -21.94 -4.70
C GLN A 160 -5.62 -21.63 -3.27
N LEU A 161 -5.26 -22.46 -2.29
CA LEU A 161 -5.60 -22.23 -0.89
C LEU A 161 -5.00 -20.91 -0.37
N MET A 162 -3.76 -20.60 -0.74
CA MET A 162 -3.11 -19.33 -0.38
C MET A 162 -3.91 -18.12 -0.91
N PHE A 163 -4.28 -18.12 -2.20
CA PHE A 163 -5.06 -17.02 -2.79
C PHE A 163 -6.49 -16.94 -2.22
N CYS A 164 -7.17 -18.07 -2.04
CA CYS A 164 -8.49 -18.11 -1.41
C CYS A 164 -8.45 -17.59 0.03
N THR A 165 -7.42 -17.97 0.79
CA THR A 165 -7.23 -17.49 2.17
C THR A 165 -7.01 -15.98 2.19
N ALA A 166 -6.15 -15.45 1.32
CA ALA A 166 -5.92 -14.01 1.23
C ALA A 166 -7.20 -13.24 0.86
N ALA A 167 -7.96 -13.74 -0.13
CA ALA A 167 -9.24 -13.14 -0.51
C ALA A 167 -10.27 -13.19 0.63
N ALA A 168 -10.34 -14.31 1.36
CA ALA A 168 -11.23 -14.46 2.51
C ALA A 168 -10.87 -13.50 3.66
N VAL A 169 -9.57 -13.29 3.93
CA VAL A 169 -9.12 -12.30 4.92
C VAL A 169 -9.51 -10.88 4.51
N VAL A 170 -9.26 -10.50 3.25
CA VAL A 170 -9.65 -9.19 2.72
C VAL A 170 -11.17 -8.98 2.85
N PHE A 171 -11.95 -9.99 2.48
CA PHE A 171 -13.41 -9.95 2.60
C PHE A 171 -13.87 -9.84 4.05
N ALA A 172 -13.32 -10.64 4.97
CA ALA A 172 -13.70 -10.64 6.38
C ALA A 172 -13.39 -9.29 7.04
N VAL A 173 -12.23 -8.70 6.74
CA VAL A 173 -11.87 -7.37 7.25
C VAL A 173 -12.75 -6.29 6.63
N PHE A 174 -13.01 -6.34 5.32
CA PHE A 174 -13.98 -5.44 4.69
C PHE A 174 -15.35 -5.55 5.36
N TRP A 175 -15.86 -6.75 5.57
CA TRP A 175 -17.15 -7.00 6.22
C TRP A 175 -17.20 -6.36 7.61
N TRP A 176 -16.15 -6.55 8.43
CA TRP A 176 -16.04 -5.98 9.76
C TRP A 176 -16.10 -4.44 9.77
N PHE A 177 -15.42 -3.81 8.80
CA PHE A 177 -15.36 -2.36 8.65
C PHE A 177 -16.49 -1.78 7.76
N SER A 178 -17.29 -2.60 7.09
CA SER A 178 -18.30 -2.16 6.11
C SER A 178 -19.25 -1.04 6.56
N PRO A 179 -19.66 -0.93 7.85
CA PRO A 179 -20.51 0.19 8.27
C PRO A 179 -19.89 1.57 8.01
N ILE A 180 -18.56 1.71 8.07
CA ILE A 180 -17.90 3.00 7.86
C ILE A 180 -18.03 3.50 6.41
N ALA A 181 -18.20 2.57 5.47
CA ALA A 181 -18.32 2.83 4.04
C ALA A 181 -19.79 2.88 3.59
N PHE A 182 -20.64 2.00 4.11
CA PHE A 182 -22.07 1.94 3.77
C PHE A 182 -22.93 2.94 4.54
N GLY A 183 -22.39 3.54 5.59
CA GLY A 183 -23.06 4.55 6.40
C GLY A 183 -23.42 4.02 7.78
N MET A 184 -23.13 4.85 8.77
CA MET A 184 -23.36 4.55 10.19
C MET A 184 -24.58 5.34 10.67
N ASN A 185 -25.69 4.64 10.91
CA ASN A 185 -26.96 5.19 11.39
C ASN A 185 -27.26 4.82 12.86
N PHE A 186 -26.22 4.46 13.62
CA PHE A 186 -26.30 4.02 15.01
C PHE A 186 -25.21 4.71 15.86
N PRO A 187 -25.29 4.64 17.21
CA PRO A 187 -24.32 5.30 18.09
C PRO A 187 -22.87 4.89 17.81
N ILE A 188 -21.99 5.87 17.63
CA ILE A 188 -20.60 5.63 17.19
C ILE A 188 -19.77 4.85 18.21
N LEU A 189 -20.17 4.88 19.48
CA LEU A 189 -19.59 4.07 20.56
C LEU A 189 -19.62 2.57 20.27
N GLN A 190 -20.57 2.09 19.45
CA GLN A 190 -20.62 0.69 19.01
C GLN A 190 -19.44 0.31 18.09
N LEU A 191 -18.73 1.29 17.54
CA LEU A 191 -17.55 1.09 16.70
C LEU A 191 -16.24 1.13 17.50
N LYS A 192 -16.27 1.16 18.83
CA LYS A 192 -15.06 1.18 19.66
C LYS A 192 -14.08 0.05 19.30
N GLY A 193 -14.58 -1.13 18.98
CA GLY A 193 -13.77 -2.28 18.54
C GLY A 193 -13.14 -2.15 17.14
N ARG A 194 -13.46 -1.11 16.38
CA ARG A 194 -12.88 -0.80 15.06
C ARG A 194 -11.73 0.20 15.13
N LYS A 195 -11.49 0.80 16.30
CA LYS A 195 -10.35 1.68 16.54
C LYS A 195 -9.09 0.84 16.82
N TRP A 196 -8.50 0.28 15.77
CA TRP A 196 -7.27 -0.53 15.92
C TRP A 196 -6.03 0.32 16.14
N LEU A 197 -6.01 1.54 15.58
CA LEU A 197 -4.98 2.54 15.86
C LEU A 197 -5.55 3.68 16.70
N SER A 198 -4.76 4.19 17.65
CA SER A 198 -5.14 5.31 18.51
C SER A 198 -5.42 6.59 17.72
N THR A 199 -4.74 6.76 16.58
CA THR A 199 -4.86 7.87 15.65
C THR A 199 -6.15 7.87 14.83
N TRP A 200 -6.91 6.76 14.82
CA TRP A 200 -8.20 6.71 14.13
C TRP A 200 -9.27 7.38 14.98
N ASN A 201 -9.60 8.62 14.63
CA ASN A 201 -10.67 9.42 15.22
C ASN A 201 -12.08 8.96 14.78
N ILE A 202 -12.37 7.66 14.88
CA ILE A 202 -13.70 7.11 14.55
C ILE A 202 -14.69 7.46 15.66
N VAL A 203 -14.31 7.23 16.93
CA VAL A 203 -15.21 7.27 18.09
C VAL A 203 -15.01 8.52 18.97
N ASP A 204 -13.86 9.18 18.86
CA ASP A 204 -13.42 10.27 19.76
C ASP A 204 -13.93 11.66 19.36
#